data_AF-A0A1H8URP9-F1
#
_entry.id   AF-A0A1H8URP9-F1
#
_cell.length_a   1.000
_cell.length_b   1.000
_cell.length_c   1.000
_cell.angle_alpha   90.00
_cell.angle_beta   90.00
_cell.angle_gamma   90.00
#
_symmetry.space_group_name_H-M   'P 1'
#
loop_
_entity.id
_entity.type
_entity.pdbx_description
1 polymer ?
#
loop_
_entity_poly.entity_id
_entity_poly.type
_entity_poly.pdbx_seq_one_letter_code
_entity_poly.pdbx_strand_id
1 'polypeptide(L)' 'MRIHHSPDHALHHGRCELIDGQLQPCFEKPQRVEFILAECHRRQLGEVVAPRDFGRAPLARIHSAA' A
#
# COMPACT_ATOMS: atom_id res chain seq x y z
N MET A 1 16.45 8.10 7.79
CA MET A 1 15.36 7.98 6.78
C MET A 1 14.04 7.79 7.51
N ARG A 2 12.92 8.25 6.95
CA ARG A 2 11.56 7.97 7.49
C ARG A 2 10.81 7.06 6.52
N ILE A 3 10.08 6.11 7.07
CA ILE A 3 9.23 5.18 6.33
C ILE A 3 7.78 5.55 6.67
N HIS A 4 6.98 5.89 5.67
CA HIS A 4 5.57 6.23 5.88
C HIS A 4 4.69 5.02 5.60
N HIS A 5 3.87 4.61 6.58
CA HIS A 5 2.99 3.45 6.47
C HIS A 5 1.64 3.72 7.16
N SER A 6 0.54 3.33 6.51
CA SER A 6 -0.78 3.27 7.14
C SER A 6 -1.25 1.81 7.19
N PRO A 7 -1.80 1.33 8.32
CA PRO A 7 -2.41 0.00 8.39
C PRO A 7 -3.63 -0.14 7.47
N ASP A 8 -4.25 0.96 7.05
CA ASP A 8 -5.44 0.94 6.18
C ASP A 8 -5.18 0.33 4.79
N HIS A 9 -3.91 0.16 4.39
CA HIS A 9 -3.59 -0.57 3.16
C HIS A 9 -4.20 -1.98 3.15
N ALA A 10 -4.35 -2.63 4.32
CA ALA A 10 -4.94 -3.95 4.45
C ALA A 10 -6.44 -4.00 4.11
N LEU A 11 -7.12 -2.85 4.08
CA LEU A 11 -8.53 -2.75 3.63
C LEU A 11 -8.65 -3.03 2.12
N HIS A 12 -7.58 -2.85 1.35
CA HIS A 12 -7.51 -3.26 -0.04
C HIS A 12 -7.03 -4.71 -0.14
N HIS A 13 -7.94 -5.65 0.19
CA HIS A 13 -7.69 -7.08 0.07
C HIS A 13 -8.56 -7.67 -1.04
N GLY A 14 -8.09 -7.53 -2.27
CA GLY A 14 -8.77 -8.05 -3.46
C GLY A 14 -9.01 -9.57 -3.38
N ARG A 15 -10.14 -10.03 -3.92
CA ARG A 15 -10.49 -11.46 -3.94
C ARG A 15 -9.81 -12.20 -5.09
N CYS A 16 -9.76 -11.58 -6.26
CA CYS A 16 -9.19 -12.16 -7.47
C CYS A 16 -8.75 -11.09 -8.47
N GLU A 17 -7.77 -11.44 -9.29
CA GLU A 17 -7.30 -10.73 -10.48
C GLU A 17 -7.60 -11.58 -11.72
N LEU A 18 -7.90 -10.91 -12.85
CA LEU A 18 -8.02 -11.59 -14.14
C LEU A 18 -6.63 -11.74 -14.75
N ILE A 19 -6.15 -12.98 -14.87
CA ILE A 19 -4.80 -13.30 -15.31
C ILE A 19 -4.91 -14.44 -16.32
N ASP A 20 -4.45 -14.17 -17.54
CA ASP A 20 -4.50 -15.11 -18.67
C ASP A 20 -5.90 -15.71 -18.89
N GLY A 21 -6.93 -14.86 -18.77
CA GLY A 21 -8.34 -15.25 -18.96
C GLY A 21 -8.96 -16.00 -17.78
N GLN A 22 -8.26 -16.15 -16.66
CA GLN A 22 -8.76 -16.83 -15.46
C GLN A 22 -8.82 -15.89 -14.25
N LEU A 23 -9.82 -16.07 -13.40
CA LEU A 23 -9.86 -15.42 -12.09
C LEU A 23 -8.92 -16.16 -11.14
N GLN A 24 -7.78 -15.56 -10.85
CA GLN A 24 -6.78 -16.09 -9.94
C GLN A 24 -6.75 -15.26 -8.65
N PRO A 25 -6.23 -15.77 -7.52
CA PRO A 25 -6.02 -14.95 -6.34
C PRO A 25 -5.16 -13.72 -6.66
N CYS A 26 -5.48 -12.57 -6.06
CA CYS A 26 -4.71 -11.34 -6.26
C CYS A 26 -3.23 -11.55 -5.94
N PHE A 27 -2.33 -11.05 -6.79
CA PHE A 27 -0.90 -10.98 -6.44
C PHE A 27 -0.61 -9.81 -5.52
N GLU A 28 -1.36 -8.71 -5.66
CA GLU A 28 -1.34 -7.59 -4.73
C GLU A 28 -2.10 -7.97 -3.47
N LYS A 29 -1.37 -8.40 -2.43
CA LYS A 29 -1.92 -8.83 -1.14
C LYS A 29 -1.34 -8.02 0.02
N PRO A 30 -2.08 -7.85 1.12
CA PRO A 30 -1.60 -7.12 2.31
C PRO A 30 -0.24 -7.63 2.85
N GLN A 31 0.02 -8.94 2.77
CA GLN A 31 1.26 -9.56 3.27
C GLN A 31 2.53 -9.01 2.60
N ARG A 32 2.41 -8.42 1.40
CA ARG A 32 3.55 -7.76 0.74
C ARG A 32 4.15 -6.67 1.63
N VAL A 33 3.30 -5.87 2.28
CA VAL A 33 3.74 -4.79 3.16
C VAL A 33 4.33 -5.34 4.46
N GLU A 34 3.77 -6.43 5.00
CA GLU A 34 4.32 -7.11 6.17
C GLU A 34 5.77 -7.57 5.93
N PHE A 35 6.04 -8.20 4.78
CA PHE A 35 7.39 -8.63 4.42
C PHE A 35 8.36 -7.44 4.25
N ILE A 36 7.90 -6.35 3.63
CA ILE A 36 8.70 -5.12 3.46
C ILE A 36 9.04 -4.52 4.83
N LEU A 37 8.04 -4.33 5.70
CA LEU A 37 8.25 -3.74 7.03
C LEU A 37 9.17 -4.62 7.90
N ALA A 38 9.01 -5.95 7.84
CA ALA A 38 9.89 -6.88 8.53
C ALA A 38 11.36 -6.71 8.09
N GLU A 39 11.60 -6.58 6.78
CA GLU A 39 12.95 -6.37 6.24
C GLU A 39 13.50 -4.97 6.59
N CYS A 40 12.66 -3.93 6.52
CA CYS A 40 13.02 -2.58 6.94
C CYS A 40 13.44 -2.54 8.42
N HIS A 41 12.70 -3.23 9.29
CA HIS A 41 13.02 -3.37 10.70
C HIS A 41 14.31 -4.17 10.91
N ARG A 42 14.45 -5.31 10.23
CA ARG A 42 15.64 -6.19 10.33
C ARG A 42 16.92 -5.47 9.96
N ARG A 43 16.87 -4.54 9.00
CA ARG A 43 18.01 -3.72 8.55
C ARG A 43 18.13 -2.36 9.24
N GLN A 44 17.23 -2.04 10.17
CA GLN A 44 17.18 -0.73 10.85
C GLN A 44 17.20 0.46 9.88
N LEU A 45 16.45 0.39 8.78
CA LEU A 45 16.51 1.39 7.71
C LEU A 45 15.99 2.78 8.14
N GLY A 46 15.09 2.84 9.12
CA GLY A 46 14.55 4.09 9.62
C GLY A 46 13.30 3.90 10.48
N GLU A 47 12.81 5.01 11.02
CA GLU A 47 11.58 5.05 11.80
C GLU A 47 10.35 4.88 10.88
N VAL A 48 9.43 4.01 11.28
CA VAL A 48 8.11 3.88 10.64
C VAL A 48 7.15 4.84 11.30
N VAL A 49 6.56 5.74 10.51
CA VAL A 49 5.64 6.78 10.97
C VAL A 49 4.32 6.73 10.18
N ALA A 50 3.23 7.10 10.84
CA ALA A 50 1.93 7.24 10.17
C ALA A 50 1.98 8.40 9.14
N PRO A 51 1.28 8.28 8.01
CA PRO A 51 1.14 9.39 7.08
C PRO A 51 0.27 10.49 7.70
N ARG A 52 0.55 11.74 7.31
CA ARG A 52 -0.35 12.87 7.54
C ARG A 52 -1.49 12.81 6.52
N ASP A 53 -2.69 13.19 6.93
CA ASP A 53 -3.80 13.47 6.00
C ASP A 53 -3.61 14.86 5.39
N PHE A 54 -3.59 14.92 4.05
CA PHE A 54 -3.46 16.15 3.25
C PHE A 54 -4.78 16.51 2.54
N GLY A 55 -5.85 15.75 2.75
CA GLY A 55 -7.11 15.88 2.03
C GLY A 55 -6.98 15.56 0.54
N ARG A 56 -8.04 15.86 -0.22
CA ARG A 56 -8.13 15.52 -1.66
C ARG A 56 -7.49 16.55 -2.59
N ALA A 57 -7.17 17.75 -2.09
CA ALA A 57 -6.69 18.85 -2.92
C ALA A 57 -5.40 18.51 -3.70
N PRO A 58 -4.39 17.82 -3.12
CA PRO A 58 -3.22 17.39 -3.90
C PRO A 58 -3.56 16.40 -5.02
N LEU A 59 -4.48 15.46 -4.78
CA LEU A 59 -4.91 14.46 -5.75
C LEU A 59 -5.66 15.10 -6.93
N ALA A 60 -6.54 16.07 -6.65
CA ALA A 60 -7.35 16.75 -7.65
C ALA A 60 -6.55 17.63 -8.64
N ARG A 61 -5.28 17.90 -8.36
CA ARG A 61 -4.38 18.61 -9.28
C ARG A 61 -3.85 17.71 -10.41
N ILE A 62 -3.97 16.40 -10.27
CA ILE A 62 -3.37 15.39 -11.17
C ILE A 62 -4.45 14.51 -11.79
N HIS A 63 -5.44 14.10 -11.00
CA HIS A 63 -6.53 13.23 -11.45
C HIS A 63 -7.72 14.07 -11.93
N SER A 64 -8.36 13.61 -13.00
CA SER A 64 -9.66 14.16 -13.40
C SER A 64 -10.71 13.89 -12.31
N ALA A 65 -11.77 14.70 -12.32
CA ALA A 65 -12.99 14.31 -11.62
C ALA A 65 -13.53 13.00 -12.21
N ALA A 66 -14.29 12.27 -11.37
CA ALA A 66 -14.99 11.06 -11.80
C ALA A 66 -16.15 11.41 -12.75
#